data_AF-K1TCJ2-F1
#
_entry.id   AF-K1TCJ2-F1
#
_cell.length_a   1.000
_cell.length_b   1.000
_cell.length_c   1.000
_cell.angle_alpha   90.00
_cell.angle_beta   90.00
_cell.angle_gamma   90.00
#
_symmetry.space_group_name_H-M   'P 1'
#
loop_
_entity.id
_entity.type
_entity.pdbx_description
1 polymer ?
#
loop_
_entity_poly.entity_id
_entity_poly.type
_entity_poly.pdbx_seq_one_letter_code
_entity_poly.pdbx_strand_id
1 'polypeptide(L)' 'MKPKSPKNKDLYYDALAQAQTGWHEGTENVVPFIKYLLGTILAAYKDFEDRVALVGTKLSALGNGAQSKQE' A
#
# COMPACT_ATOMS: atom_id res chain seq x y z
N MET A 1 0.42 -16.48 16.52
CA MET A 1 1.25 -15.80 15.48
C MET A 1 0.65 -16.15 14.11
N LYS A 2 -0.11 -15.26 13.47
CA LYS A 2 -0.60 -15.54 12.10
C LYS A 2 0.54 -15.25 11.12
N PRO A 3 1.01 -16.23 10.31
CA PRO A 3 2.02 -15.93 9.30
C PRO A 3 1.45 -14.93 8.31
N LYS A 4 2.15 -13.80 8.14
CA LYS A 4 1.79 -12.74 7.19
C LYS A 4 2.01 -13.33 5.79
N SER A 5 0.91 -13.67 5.12
CA SER A 5 0.87 -14.51 3.92
C SER A 5 1.82 -14.01 2.80
N PRO A 6 2.52 -14.89 2.08
CA PRO A 6 3.39 -14.53 0.94
C PRO A 6 2.63 -14.05 -0.31
N LYS A 7 1.31 -13.88 -0.24
CA LYS A 7 0.39 -13.59 -1.37
C LYS A 7 0.85 -12.45 -2.29
N ASN A 8 1.50 -11.42 -1.76
CA ASN A 8 1.98 -10.31 -2.58
C ASN A 8 3.17 -10.70 -3.47
N LYS A 9 4.02 -11.65 -3.05
CA LYS A 9 5.11 -12.16 -3.88
C LYS A 9 4.56 -13.00 -5.02
N ASP A 10 3.60 -13.88 -4.74
CA ASP A 10 2.99 -14.74 -5.76
C ASP A 10 2.29 -13.89 -6.82
N LEU A 11 1.48 -12.91 -6.40
CA LEU A 11 0.79 -11.97 -7.32
C LEU A 11 1.76 -11.13 -8.16
N TYR A 12 2.90 -10.74 -7.60
CA TYR A 12 3.94 -10.01 -8.33
C TYR A 12 4.54 -10.86 -9.44
N TYR A 13 4.95 -12.09 -9.13
CA TYR A 13 5.57 -12.97 -10.12
C TYR A 13 4.56 -13.46 -11.17
N ASP A 14 3.31 -13.69 -10.79
CA ASP A 14 2.24 -14.06 -11.73
C ASP A 14 1.96 -12.93 -12.74
N ALA A 15 1.87 -11.69 -12.26
CA ALA A 15 1.64 -10.53 -13.12
C ALA A 15 2.85 -10.25 -14.03
N LEU A 16 4.07 -10.45 -13.51
CA LEU A 16 5.31 -10.30 -14.29
C LEU A 16 5.42 -11.38 -15.38
N ALA A 17 5.16 -12.64 -15.05
CA ALA A 17 5.22 -13.74 -16.01
C ALA A 17 4.26 -13.53 -17.20
N GLN A 18 3.05 -13.01 -16.93
CA GLN A 18 2.07 -12.67 -17.96
C GLN A 18 2.55 -11.51 -18.85
N ALA A 19 3.21 -10.50 -18.27
CA ALA A 19 3.71 -9.35 -19.01
C ALA A 19 5.01 -9.62 -19.80
N GLN A 20 5.73 -10.71 -19.49
CA GLN A 20 6.95 -11.11 -20.21
C GLN A 20 6.68 -12.03 -21.40
N THR A 21 5.49 -12.65 -21.46
CA THR A 21 5.12 -13.55 -22.54
C THR A 21 4.92 -12.74 -23.82
N GLY A 22 5.62 -13.10 -24.91
CA GLY A 22 5.48 -12.45 -26.21
C GLY A 22 6.32 -11.16 -26.39
N TRP A 23 7.22 -10.84 -25.45
CA TRP A 23 7.99 -9.58 -25.50
C TRP A 23 9.00 -9.53 -26.65
N HIS A 24 9.54 -10.67 -27.08
CA HIS A 24 10.43 -10.73 -28.24
C HIS A 24 9.67 -10.54 -29.55
N GLU A 25 8.39 -10.91 -29.55
CA GLU A 25 7.48 -10.87 -30.69
C GLU A 25 6.61 -9.59 -30.72
N GLY A 26 6.69 -8.73 -29.68
CA GLY A 26 5.87 -7.51 -29.55
C GLY A 26 4.38 -7.79 -29.31
N THR A 27 4.05 -8.97 -28.79
CA THR A 27 2.66 -9.41 -28.53
C THR A 27 2.35 -9.47 -27.04
N GLU A 28 3.22 -8.88 -26.22
CA GLU A 28 3.10 -8.90 -24.78
C GLU A 28 1.86 -8.16 -24.28
N ASN A 29 1.28 -8.68 -23.19
CA ASN A 29 0.21 -8.01 -22.48
C ASN A 29 0.73 -7.46 -21.15
N VAL A 30 1.22 -6.21 -21.16
CA VAL A 30 1.74 -5.53 -19.96
C VAL A 30 0.66 -5.03 -19.00
N VAL A 31 -0.61 -5.02 -19.44
CA VAL A 31 -1.73 -4.44 -18.68
C VAL A 31 -1.92 -5.07 -17.28
N PRO A 32 -1.83 -6.41 -17.10
CA PRO A 32 -1.94 -7.03 -15.77
C PRO A 32 -0.87 -6.56 -14.80
N PHE A 33 0.38 -6.40 -15.25
CA PHE A 33 1.48 -5.94 -14.42
C PHE A 33 1.34 -4.46 -14.03
N ILE A 34 0.95 -3.60 -14.97
CA ILE A 34 0.69 -2.18 -14.70
C ILE A 34 -0.45 -2.03 -13.67
N LYS A 35 -1.54 -2.79 -13.80
CA LYS A 35 -2.66 -2.77 -12.85
C LYS A 35 -2.21 -3.19 -11.44
N TYR A 36 -1.41 -4.26 -11.35
CA TYR A 36 -0.84 -4.71 -10.07
C TYR A 36 0.02 -3.63 -9.41
N LEU A 37 0.90 -2.97 -10.19
CA LEU A 37 1.79 -1.93 -9.68
C LEU A 37 1.02 -0.71 -9.17
N LEU A 38 0.05 -0.22 -9.94
CA LEU A 38 -0.80 0.90 -9.55
C LEU A 38 -1.63 0.57 -8.29
N GLY A 39 -2.20 -0.63 -8.20
CA GLY A 39 -2.91 -1.08 -7.01
C GLY A 39 -2.01 -1.13 -5.76
N THR A 40 -0.76 -1.55 -5.93
CA THR A 40 0.23 -1.56 -4.84
C THR A 40 0.58 -0.15 -4.36
N ILE A 41 0.81 0.77 -5.29
CA ILE A 41 1.10 2.18 -4.96
C ILE A 41 -0.09 2.83 -4.25
N LEU A 42 -1.31 2.66 -4.77
CA LEU A 42 -2.53 3.19 -4.14
C LEU A 42 -2.74 2.66 -2.72
N ALA A 43 -2.52 1.36 -2.51
CA ALA A 43 -2.62 0.75 -1.18
C ALA A 43 -1.58 1.33 -0.21
N ALA A 44 -0.35 1.57 -0.68
CA ALA A 44 0.70 2.17 0.13
C ALA A 44 0.39 3.64 0.50
N TYR A 45 -0.16 4.42 -0.44
CA TYR A 45 -0.60 5.80 -0.16
C TYR A 45 -1.73 5.84 0.87
N LYS A 46 -2.71 4.94 0.77
CA LYS A 46 -3.81 4.88 1.75
C LYS A 46 -3.33 4.48 3.15
N ASP A 47 -2.47 3.47 3.25
CA ASP A 47 -1.86 3.08 4.54
C ASP A 47 -1.00 4.22 5.13
N PHE A 48 -0.36 5.03 4.28
CA PHE A 48 0.36 6.22 4.72
C PHE A 48 -0.59 7.31 5.23
N GLU A 49 -1.64 7.66 4.49
CA GLU A 49 -2.66 8.64 4.92
C GLU A 49 -3.29 8.23 6.26
N ASP A 50 -3.68 6.96 6.41
CA ASP A 50 -4.25 6.42 7.65
C ASP A 50 -3.30 6.61 8.85
N ARG A 51 -1.99 6.41 8.64
CA ARG A 51 -0.97 6.62 9.69
C ARG A 51 -0.77 8.08 10.03
N VAL A 52 -0.76 8.96 9.03
CA VAL A 52 -0.65 10.41 9.24
C VAL A 52 -1.87 10.95 10.00
N ALA A 53 -3.07 10.51 9.62
CA ALA A 53 -4.31 10.87 10.32
C ALA A 53 -4.31 10.40 11.79
N LEU A 54 -3.79 9.20 12.05
CA LEU A 54 -3.63 8.68 13.41
C LEU A 54 -2.66 9.54 14.25
N VAL A 55 -1.55 9.98 13.66
CA VAL A 55 -0.58 10.86 14.34
C VAL A 55 -1.19 12.23 14.62
N GLY A 56 -1.91 12.81 13.65
CA GLY A 56 -2.64 14.08 13.85
C GLY A 56 -3.63 13.99 15.01
N THR A 57 -4.40 12.90 15.07
CA THR A 57 -5.36 12.67 16.16
C THR A 57 -4.67 12.56 17.53
N LYS A 58 -3.52 11.86 17.61
CA LYS A 58 -2.73 11.75 18.85
C LYS A 58 -2.20 13.11 19.31
N LEU A 59 -1.75 13.97 18.40
CA LEU A 59 -1.26 15.31 18.72
C LEU A 59 -2.39 16.21 19.26
N SER A 60 -3.58 16.18 18.65
CA SER A 60 -4.76 16.90 19.16
C SER A 60 -5.18 16.43 20.56
N ALA A 61 -5.13 15.12 20.83
CA ALA A 61 -5.44 14.57 22.15
C ALA A 61 -4.44 15.01 23.24
N LEU A 62 -3.15 15.15 22.89
CA LEU A 62 -2.12 15.63 23.81
C LEU A 62 -2.24 17.14 24.09
N GLY A 63 -2.65 17.95 23.11
CA GLY A 63 -2.91 19.38 23.30
C GLY A 63 -4.08 19.67 24.24
N ASN A 64 -5.15 18.87 24.16
CA ASN A 64 -6.34 19.04 25.00
C ASN A 64 -6.12 18.60 26.46
N GLY A 65 -5.15 17.72 26.74
CA GLY A 65 -4.81 17.29 28.11
C GLY A 65 -4.09 18.36 28.94
N ALA A 66 -3.39 19.30 28.29
CA ALA A 66 -2.59 20.33 28.97
C ALA A 66 -3.41 21.51 29.51
N GLN A 67 -4.66 21.70 29.05
CA GLN A 67 -5.53 22.80 29.51
C GLN A 67 -6.41 22.45 30.73
N SER A 68 -6.39 21.21 31.20
CA SER A 68 -7.22 20.74 32.32
C SER A 68 -6.61 20.89 33.72
N LYS A 69 -5.47 21.60 33.85
CA LYS A 69 -4.80 21.87 35.15
C LYS A 69 -4.82 23.33 35.60
N GLN A 70 -5.78 24.12 35.11
CA GLN A 70 -6.08 25.43 35.67
C GLN A 70 -7.58 25.53 35.93
N GLU A 71 -8.02 24.85 36.99
CA GLU A 71 -9.13 25.29 37.83
C GLU A 71 -8.90 24.78 39.25
#